data_AF-D5PF99-F1
#
_entry.id   AF-D5PF99-F1
#
_cell.length_a   1.000
_cell.length_b   1.000
_cell.length_c   1.000
_cell.angle_alpha   90.00
_cell.angle_beta   90.00
_cell.angle_gamma   90.00
#
_symmetry.space_group_name_H-M   'P 1'
#
loop_
_entity.id
_entity.type
_entity.pdbx_description
1 polymer ?
#
loop_
_entity_poly.entity_id
_entity_poly.type
_entity_poly.pdbx_seq_one_letter_code
_entity_poly.pdbx_strand_id
1 'polypeptide(L)'
;MVVPTPDEARDGIRALTNHVPETMPATHGVLNLFAALRPVAEDDGETSLEKLSQNIETLAATLTVCVITLENRLEQLAGRPGLPESTLDAIMGEFGVGG
;
A
#
# COMPACT_ATOMS: atom_id res chain seq x y z
N MET A 1 27.33 -4.42 7.28
CA MET A 1 26.13 -4.25 6.44
C MET A 1 25.68 -2.82 6.64
N VAL A 2 25.68 -1.98 5.60
CA VAL A 2 25.24 -0.58 5.72
C VAL A 2 23.71 -0.58 5.79
N VAL A 3 23.15 0.04 6.83
CA VAL A 3 21.70 0.23 6.92
C VAL A 3 21.35 1.40 6.01
N PRO A 4 20.48 1.21 5.00
CA PRO A 4 20.09 2.30 4.13
C PRO A 4 19.37 3.39 4.94
N THR A 5 19.62 4.64 4.58
CA THR A 5 18.83 5.77 5.08
C THR A 5 17.36 5.62 4.68
N PRO A 6 16.42 6.26 5.37
CA PRO A 6 15.01 6.22 4.99
C PRO A 6 14.74 6.66 3.54
N ASP A 7 15.53 7.61 3.02
CA ASP A 7 15.44 8.05 1.62
C ASP A 7 15.97 6.98 0.65
N GLU A 8 17.14 6.39 0.92
CA GLU A 8 17.68 5.30 0.11
C GLU A 8 16.74 4.08 0.08
N ALA A 9 16.09 3.78 1.21
CA ALA A 9 15.09 2.72 1.27
C ALA A 9 13.87 3.03 0.38
N ARG A 10 13.36 4.28 0.40
CA ARG A 10 12.25 4.71 -0.46
C ARG A 10 12.61 4.67 -1.95
N ASP A 11 13.81 5.12 -2.31
CA ASP A 11 14.28 5.09 -3.69
C ASP A 11 14.46 3.65 -4.18
N GLY A 12 14.95 2.76 -3.31
CA GLY A 12 15.00 1.31 -3.58
C GLY A 12 13.61 0.72 -3.84
N ILE A 13 12.62 1.08 -3.03
CA ILE A 13 11.23 0.63 -3.21
C ILE A 13 10.64 1.16 -4.52
N ARG A 14 10.86 2.43 -4.85
CA ARG A 14 10.41 3.02 -6.13
C ARG A 14 11.05 2.33 -7.34
N ALA A 15 12.33 1.96 -7.23
CA ALA A 15 13.00 1.22 -8.28
C ALA A 15 12.40 -0.18 -8.48
N LEU A 16 11.96 -0.84 -7.41
CA LEU A 16 11.26 -2.13 -7.50
C LEU A 16 9.95 -2.01 -8.29
N THR A 17 9.22 -0.90 -8.15
CA THR A 17 7.98 -0.65 -8.91
C THR A 17 8.19 -0.72 -10.42
N ASN A 18 9.35 -0.29 -10.93
CA ASN A 18 9.68 -0.38 -12.37
C ASN A 18 9.81 -1.81 -12.89
N HIS A 19 9.97 -2.80 -12.01
CA HIS A 19 10.06 -4.21 -12.36
C HIS A 19 8.72 -4.95 -12.21
N VAL A 20 7.68 -4.29 -11.72
CA VAL A 20 6.36 -4.88 -11.52
C VAL A 20 5.49 -4.60 -12.75
N PRO A 21 4.97 -5.64 -13.43
CA PRO A 21 4.04 -5.47 -14.54
C PRO A 21 2.81 -4.64 -14.14
N GLU A 22 2.31 -3.79 -15.06
CA GLU A 22 1.11 -2.97 -14.85
C GLU A 22 -0.14 -3.82 -14.54
N THR A 23 -0.13 -5.09 -14.95
CA THR A 23 -1.19 -6.05 -14.64
C THR A 23 -1.21 -6.51 -13.18
N MET A 24 -0.32 -6.04 -12.31
CA MET A 24 -0.25 -6.39 -10.87
C MET A 24 -0.60 -5.19 -9.95
N PRO A 25 -1.83 -4.66 -9.99
CA PRO A 25 -2.19 -3.42 -9.30
C PRO A 25 -2.05 -3.51 -7.77
N ALA A 26 -2.31 -4.67 -7.17
CA ALA A 26 -2.12 -4.87 -5.73
C ALA A 26 -0.64 -4.72 -5.33
N THR A 27 0.28 -5.24 -6.14
CA THR A 27 1.72 -5.09 -5.89
C THR A 27 2.17 -3.64 -6.05
N HIS A 28 1.69 -2.95 -7.08
CA HIS A 28 1.91 -1.51 -7.23
C HIS A 28 1.41 -0.72 -6.02
N GLY A 29 0.22 -1.04 -5.50
CA GLY A 29 -0.36 -0.40 -4.32
C GLY A 29 0.53 -0.54 -3.08
N VAL A 30 1.00 -1.75 -2.77
CA VAL A 30 1.89 -2.00 -1.61
C VAL A 30 3.22 -1.27 -1.75
N LEU A 31 3.85 -1.31 -2.92
CA LEU A 31 5.14 -0.64 -3.13
C LEU A 31 5.02 0.88 -3.03
N ASN A 32 3.96 1.46 -3.61
CA ASN A 32 3.69 2.89 -3.51
C ASN A 32 3.43 3.33 -2.07
N LEU A 33 2.70 2.53 -1.29
CA LEU A 33 2.54 2.77 0.15
C LEU A 33 3.89 2.78 0.85
N PHE A 34 4.70 1.74 0.67
CA PHE A 34 5.99 1.66 1.36
C PHE A 34 6.92 2.81 0.97
N ALA A 35 6.87 3.28 -0.28
CA ALA A 35 7.58 4.47 -0.71
C ALA A 35 7.04 5.77 -0.09
N ALA A 36 5.76 5.80 0.31
CA ALA A 36 5.11 6.96 0.94
C ALA A 36 5.30 7.03 2.46
N LEU A 37 5.65 5.92 3.13
CA LEU A 37 5.87 5.89 4.58
C LEU A 37 6.95 6.89 5.00
N ARG A 38 6.64 7.66 6.05
CA ARG A 38 7.53 8.68 6.62
C ARG A 38 8.16 8.18 7.93
N PRO A 39 9.37 8.67 8.27
CA PRO A 39 9.98 8.38 9.56
C PRO A 39 9.06 8.81 10.70
N VAL A 40 9.06 8.00 11.76
CA VAL A 40 8.20 8.18 12.95
C VAL A 40 8.90 8.93 14.08
N ALA A 41 10.20 9.19 13.94
CA ALA A 41 10.99 9.91 14.92
C ALA A 41 10.71 11.42 14.86
N GLU A 42 10.55 12.04 16.01
CA GLU A 42 10.57 13.49 16.18
C GLU A 42 12.01 14.00 16.36
N ASP A 43 12.22 15.31 16.23
CA ASP A 43 13.56 15.94 16.26
C ASP A 43 14.33 15.69 17.58
N ASP A 44 13.63 15.25 18.63
CA ASP A 44 14.17 14.88 19.94
C ASP A 44 14.55 13.39 20.08
N GLY A 45 14.30 12.58 19.04
CA GLY A 45 14.56 11.15 19.04
C GLY A 45 13.45 10.30 19.67
N GLU A 46 12.35 10.90 20.12
CA GLU A 46 11.18 10.14 20.55
C GLU A 46 10.36 9.66 19.34
N THR A 47 9.88 8.42 19.41
CA THR A 47 9.00 7.87 18.39
C THR A 47 7.59 8.36 18.65
N SER A 48 7.03 9.15 17.74
CA SER A 48 5.67 9.64 17.84
C SER A 48 4.70 8.46 17.71
N LEU A 49 4.14 8.03 18.84
CA LEU A 49 3.20 6.90 18.89
C LEU A 49 1.98 7.15 17.98
N GLU A 50 1.57 8.41 17.85
CA GLU A 50 0.47 8.85 16.98
C GLU A 50 0.82 8.67 15.50
N LYS A 51 2.00 9.13 15.06
CA LYS A 51 2.48 8.90 13.68
C LYS A 51 2.69 7.41 13.39
N LEU A 52 3.08 6.63 14.40
CA LEU A 52 3.19 5.18 14.28
C LEU A 52 1.83 4.53 14.07
N SER A 53 0.82 4.95 14.85
CA SER A 53 -0.57 4.49 14.67
C SER A 53 -1.07 4.80 13.26
N GLN A 54 -0.88 6.03 12.78
CA GLN A 54 -1.28 6.45 11.43
C GLN A 54 -0.60 5.60 10.33
N ASN A 55 0.70 5.34 10.45
CA ASN A 55 1.43 4.49 9.51
C ASN A 55 0.90 3.04 9.52
N ILE A 56 0.58 2.49 10.71
CA ILE A 56 0.02 1.15 10.86
C ILE A 56 -1.39 1.07 10.27
N GLU A 57 -2.24 2.06 10.54
CA GLU A 57 -3.60 2.14 9.98
C GLU A 57 -3.57 2.20 8.45
N THR A 58 -2.69 3.03 7.88
CA THR A 58 -2.50 3.14 6.42
C THR A 58 -2.00 1.82 5.83
N LEU A 59 -1.11 1.12 6.53
CA LEU A 59 -0.64 -0.21 6.13
C LEU A 59 -1.77 -1.25 6.14
N ALA A 60 -2.55 -1.31 7.22
CA ALA A 60 -3.67 -2.24 7.34
C ALA A 60 -4.74 -1.99 6.28
N ALA A 61 -5.05 -0.72 6.03
CA ALA A 61 -5.97 -0.28 4.99
C ALA A 61 -5.52 -0.72 3.58
N THR A 62 -4.25 -0.48 3.25
CA THR A 62 -3.67 -0.87 1.95
C THR A 62 -3.65 -2.39 1.77
N LEU A 63 -3.26 -3.15 2.80
CA LEU A 63 -3.28 -4.60 2.75
C LEU A 63 -4.70 -5.13 2.52
N THR A 64 -5.68 -4.53 3.18
CA THR A 64 -7.10 -4.87 3.01
C THR A 64 -7.55 -4.65 1.56
N VAL A 65 -7.27 -3.47 0.98
CA VAL A 65 -7.58 -3.17 -0.43
C VAL A 65 -6.89 -4.16 -1.37
N CYS A 66 -5.63 -4.52 -1.10
CA CYS A 66 -4.88 -5.47 -1.91
C CYS A 66 -5.50 -6.87 -1.88
N VAL A 67 -5.89 -7.36 -0.70
CA VAL A 67 -6.57 -8.65 -0.54
C VAL A 67 -7.90 -8.65 -1.32
N ILE A 68 -8.73 -7.61 -1.13
CA ILE A 68 -10.02 -7.50 -1.82
C ILE A 68 -9.83 -7.46 -3.34
N THR A 69 -8.84 -6.71 -3.83
CA THR A 69 -8.52 -6.61 -5.27
C THR A 69 -8.09 -7.97 -5.83
N LEU A 70 -7.26 -8.71 -5.10
CA LEU A 70 -6.79 -10.04 -5.51
C LEU A 70 -7.93 -11.06 -5.50
N GLU A 71 -8.74 -11.10 -4.43
CA GLU A 71 -9.90 -11.99 -4.35
C GLU A 71 -10.92 -11.69 -5.45
N ASN A 72 -11.21 -10.41 -5.71
CA ASN A 72 -12.11 -10.01 -6.79
C ASN A 72 -11.62 -10.51 -8.15
N ARG A 73 -10.32 -10.40 -8.43
CA ARG A 73 -9.74 -10.93 -9.68
C ARG A 73 -9.80 -12.44 -9.74
N LEU A 74 -9.59 -13.14 -8.62
CA LEU A 74 -9.73 -14.60 -8.57
C LEU A 74 -11.18 -15.05 -8.83
N GLU A 75 -12.17 -14.33 -8.30
CA GLU A 75 -13.59 -14.55 -8.61
C GLU A 75 -13.86 -14.41 -10.12
N GLN A 76 -13.40 -13.31 -10.72
CA GLN A 76 -13.56 -13.05 -12.15
C GLN A 76 -12.86 -14.09 -13.03
N LEU A 77 -11.64 -14.51 -12.68
CA LEU A 77 -10.92 -15.58 -13.37
C LEU A 77 -11.63 -16.93 -13.28
N ALA A 78 -12.35 -17.17 -12.19
CA ALA A 78 -13.18 -18.37 -12.02
C ALA A 78 -14.56 -18.26 -12.70
N GLY A 79 -14.81 -17.19 -13.47
CA GLY A 79 -16.07 -16.94 -14.17
C GLY A 79 -17.21 -16.48 -13.25
N ARG A 80 -16.90 -16.06 -12.02
CA ARG A 80 -17.87 -15.49 -11.08
C ARG A 80 -17.92 -13.96 -11.23
N PRO A 81 -19.03 -13.31 -10.85
CA PRO A 81 -19.21 -11.87 -11.07
C PRO A 81 -18.18 -10.98 -10.36
N GLY A 82 -17.66 -11.42 -9.21
CA GLY A 82 -16.85 -10.57 -8.35
C GLY A 82 -17.63 -9.37 -7.78
N LEU A 83 -16.89 -8.38 -7.28
CA LEU A 83 -17.40 -7.08 -6.86
C LEU A 83 -17.57 -6.14 -8.07
N PRO A 84 -18.67 -5.38 -8.13
CA PRO A 84 -18.80 -4.25 -9.05
C PRO A 84 -17.68 -3.22 -8.83
N GLU A 85 -17.22 -2.59 -9.91
CA GLU A 85 -16.17 -1.56 -9.87
C GLU A 85 -16.52 -0.42 -8.91
N SER A 86 -17.76 0.05 -8.92
CA SER A 86 -18.25 1.07 -7.98
C SER A 86 -18.16 0.66 -6.51
N THR A 87 -18.26 -0.64 -6.21
CA THR A 87 -18.12 -1.17 -4.84
C THR A 87 -16.65 -1.24 -4.45
N LEU A 88 -15.78 -1.63 -5.38
CA LEU A 88 -14.34 -1.62 -5.16
C LEU A 88 -13.84 -0.19 -4.92
N ASP A 89 -14.30 0.77 -5.71
CA ASP A 89 -13.98 2.19 -5.55
C ASP A 89 -14.47 2.75 -4.22
N ALA A 90 -15.69 2.39 -3.79
CA ALA A 90 -16.20 2.77 -2.48
C ALA A 90 -15.33 2.22 -1.34
N ILE A 91 -14.94 0.94 -1.41
CA ILE A 91 -14.04 0.31 -0.44
C ILE A 91 -12.70 1.04 -0.42
N MET A 92 -12.10 1.33 -1.57
CA MET A 92 -10.83 2.07 -1.65
C MET A 92 -10.95 3.50 -1.11
N GLY A 93 -12.11 4.13 -1.29
CA GLY A 93 -12.44 5.46 -0.77
C GLY A 93 -12.51 5.52 0.77
N GLU A 94 -13.11 4.52 1.42
CA GLU A 94 -13.16 4.41 2.90
C GLU A 94 -11.76 4.39 3.53
N PHE A 95 -10.76 3.92 2.77
CA PHE A 95 -9.38 3.78 3.21
C PHE A 95 -8.47 4.93 2.75
N GLY A 96 -8.99 5.91 2.02
CA GLY A 96 -8.18 7.02 1.47
C GLY A 96 -7.17 6.59 0.41
N VAL A 97 -7.38 5.44 -0.23
CA VAL A 97 -6.48 4.85 -1.25
C VAL A 97 -6.99 5.10 -2.68
N GLY A 98 -8.23 5.60 -2.82
CA GLY A 98 -8.84 5.96 -4.12
C GLY A 98 -8.62 7.44 -4.47
N GLY A 99 -7.68 7.70 -5.38
CA GLY A 99 -7.40 9.01 -5.97
C GLY A 99 -6.50 8.90 -7.19
#